data_AF-A0A6J4NVV7-F1
#
_entry.id   AF-A0A6J4NVV7-F1
#
_cell.length_a   1.000
_cell.length_b   1.000
_cell.length_c   1.000
_cell.angle_alpha   90.00
_cell.angle_beta   90.00
_cell.angle_gamma   90.00
#
_symmetry.space_group_name_H-M   'P 1'
#
loop_
_entity.id
_entity.type
_entity.pdbx_description
1 polymer ?
#
loop_
_entity_poly.entity_id
_entity_poly.type
_entity_poly.pdbx_seq_one_letter_code
_entity_poly.pdbx_strand_id
1 'polypeptide(L)' 'MDIYSLEQILAANLSWNRARIKFLARFLVSLFQVQTVNLAKIAVVFAGDAKVASNYKRLQRFMRFFLFLRRRWRA' A
#
# COMPACT_ATOMS: atom_id res chain seq x y z
N MET A 1 -12.46 0.98 1.95
CA MET A 1 -13.08 1.80 0.88
C MET A 1 -12.66 1.19 -0.44
N ASP A 2 -13.61 0.63 -1.18
CA ASP A 2 -13.38 0.10 -2.51
C ASP A 2 -13.25 1.26 -3.53
N ILE A 3 -12.63 0.99 -4.68
CA ILE A 3 -12.40 2.04 -5.69
C ILE A 3 -13.71 2.64 -6.21
N TYR A 4 -14.80 1.86 -6.24
CA TYR A 4 -16.09 2.34 -6.76
C TYR A 4 -16.79 3.30 -5.80
N SER A 5 -16.77 3.05 -4.49
CA SER A 5 -17.29 4.03 -3.51
C SER A 5 -16.48 5.34 -3.53
N LEU A 6 -15.16 5.27 -3.73
CA LEU A 6 -14.34 6.46 -3.89
C LEU A 6 -14.69 7.23 -5.17
N GLU A 7 -14.85 6.55 -6.31
CA GLU A 7 -15.31 7.19 -7.54
C GLU A 7 -16.69 7.87 -7.37
N GLN A 8 -17.63 7.24 -6.65
CA GLN A 8 -18.96 7.82 -6.39
C GLN A 8 -18.90 9.08 -5.52
N ILE A 9 -18.13 9.05 -4.43
CA ILE A 9 -17.95 10.20 -3.56
C ILE A 9 -17.29 11.35 -4.32
N LEU A 10 -16.26 11.06 -5.12
CA LEU A 10 -15.60 12.08 -5.94
C LEU A 10 -16.56 12.66 -6.99
N ALA A 11 -17.38 11.82 -7.65
CA ALA A 11 -18.37 12.28 -8.62
C ALA A 11 -19.48 13.14 -8.00
N ALA A 12 -19.88 12.86 -6.75
CA ALA A 12 -20.89 13.63 -6.04
C ALA A 12 -20.38 15.02 -5.59
N ASN A 13 -19.08 15.16 -5.36
CA ASN A 13 -18.48 16.38 -4.82
C ASN A 13 -17.74 17.23 -5.86
N LEU A 14 -17.46 16.68 -7.04
CA LEU A 14 -16.71 17.35 -8.10
C LEU A 14 -17.52 17.37 -9.39
N SER A 15 -17.72 18.56 -9.96
CA SER A 15 -18.36 18.76 -11.27
C SER A 15 -17.43 18.37 -12.44
N TRP A 16 -16.76 17.23 -12.35
CA TRP A 16 -15.78 16.74 -13.32
C TRP A 16 -16.34 15.61 -14.18
N ASN A 17 -15.75 15.43 -15.36
CA ASN A 17 -16.09 14.31 -16.22
C ASN A 17 -15.61 12.97 -15.63
N ARG A 18 -16.24 11.88 -16.09
CA ARG A 18 -15.99 10.52 -15.61
C ARG A 18 -14.53 10.08 -15.73
N ALA A 19 -13.82 10.51 -16.79
CA ALA A 19 -12.42 10.16 -16.99
C ALA A 19 -11.51 10.76 -15.90
N ARG A 20 -11.74 12.03 -15.53
CA ARG A 20 -10.98 12.70 -14.46
C ARG A 20 -11.28 12.11 -13.07
N ILE A 21 -12.54 11.75 -12.80
CA ILE A 21 -12.91 11.06 -11.56
C ILE A 21 -12.18 9.71 -11.45
N LYS A 22 -12.22 8.90 -12.52
CA LYS A 22 -11.54 7.60 -12.61
C LYS A 22 -10.04 7.72 -12.42
N PHE A 23 -9.42 8.74 -13.02
CA PHE A 23 -8.01 9.03 -12.86
C PHE A 23 -7.67 9.41 -11.41
N LEU A 24 -8.41 10.36 -10.83
CA LEU A 24 -8.15 10.85 -9.47
C LEU A 24 -8.30 9.75 -8.42
N ALA A 25 -9.35 8.91 -8.52
CA ALA A 25 -9.54 7.79 -7.60
C ALA A 25 -8.36 6.81 -7.64
N ARG A 26 -7.91 6.43 -8.85
CA ARG A 26 -6.76 5.54 -9.04
C ARG A 26 -5.45 6.18 -8.59
N PHE A 27 -5.28 7.47 -8.85
CA PHE A 27 -4.10 8.22 -8.44
C PHE A 27 -3.98 8.29 -6.92
N LEU A 28 -5.05 8.65 -6.20
CA LEU A 28 -5.07 8.69 -4.74
C LEU A 28 -4.80 7.30 -4.15
N VAL A 29 -5.44 6.26 -4.66
CA VAL A 29 -5.17 4.87 -4.24
C VAL A 29 -3.72 4.48 -4.50
N SER A 30 -3.14 4.86 -5.65
CA SER A 30 -1.74 4.59 -5.96
C SER A 30 -0.79 5.33 -5.01
N LEU A 31 -1.12 6.55 -4.55
CA LEU A 31 -0.30 7.24 -3.55
C LEU A 31 -0.30 6.47 -2.23
N PHE A 32 -1.43 5.89 -1.81
CA PHE A 32 -1.47 5.04 -0.60
C PHE A 32 -0.76 3.70 -0.79
N GLN A 33 -0.77 3.13 -2.00
CA GLN A 33 -0.09 1.87 -2.32
C GLN A 33 1.43 2.04 -2.50
N VAL A 34 1.87 3.15 -3.09
CA VAL A 34 3.27 3.44 -3.43
C VAL A 34 4.01 4.15 -2.29
N GLN A 35 3.31 4.68 -1.28
CA GLN A 35 3.91 4.97 0.02
C GLN A 35 4.68 3.73 0.49
N THR A 36 6.02 3.80 0.54
CA THR A 36 6.90 2.71 1.00
C THR A 36 6.30 2.01 2.22
N VAL A 37 5.75 0.82 2.00
CA VAL A 37 5.19 0.01 3.06
C VAL A 37 6.37 -0.69 3.73
N ASN A 38 6.89 -0.07 4.79
CA ASN A 38 7.92 -0.71 5.60
C ASN A 38 7.32 -1.88 6.39
N LEU A 39 8.17 -2.78 6.88
CA LEU A 39 7.72 -3.96 7.61
C LEU A 39 6.87 -3.60 8.86
N ALA A 40 7.01 -2.38 9.40
CA ALA A 40 6.22 -1.92 10.54
C ALA A 40 4.77 -1.66 10.14
N LYS A 41 4.51 -1.05 8.98
CA LYS A 41 3.16 -0.87 8.44
C LYS A 41 2.48 -2.22 8.15
N ILE A 42 3.24 -3.20 7.65
CA ILE A 42 2.71 -4.55 7.37
C ILE A 42 2.41 -5.29 8.69
N ALA A 43 3.24 -5.13 9.72
CA ALA A 43 3.08 -5.82 11.00
C ALA A 43 1.75 -5.49 11.72
N VAL A 44 1.21 -4.29 11.49
CA VAL A 44 -0.04 -3.81 12.11
C VAL A 44 -1.27 -4.47 11.49
N VAL A 45 -1.21 -4.88 10.22
CA VAL A 45 -2.36 -5.43 9.49
C VAL A 45 -2.38 -6.96 9.44
N PHE A 46 -1.41 -7.64 10.07
CA PHE A 46 -1.38 -9.10 10.15
C PHE A 46 -2.48 -9.62 11.08
N ALA A 47 -3.39 -10.44 10.55
CA ALA A 47 -4.47 -11.05 11.32
C ALA A 47 -3.97 -12.03 12.40
N GLY A 48 -4.69 -12.08 13.52
CA GLY A 48 -4.46 -12.99 14.66
C GLY A 48 -4.04 -12.28 15.95
N ASP A 49 -3.98 -13.04 17.05
CA ASP A 49 -3.74 -12.51 18.42
C ASP A 49 -2.27 -12.18 18.73
N ALA A 50 -1.39 -12.28 17.73
CA ALA A 50 0.02 -12.00 17.90
C ALA A 50 0.24 -10.48 18.05
N LYS A 51 1.05 -10.08 19.04
CA LYS A 51 1.48 -8.68 19.17
C LYS A 51 2.10 -8.19 17.87
N VAL A 52 1.86 -6.93 17.51
CA VAL A 52 2.43 -6.27 16.32
C VAL A 52 3.96 -6.45 16.26
N ALA A 53 4.66 -6.35 17.39
CA ALA A 53 6.11 -6.59 17.46
C ALA A 53 6.52 -8.03 17.08
N SER A 54 5.68 -9.02 17.39
CA SER A 54 5.89 -10.42 16.98
C SER A 54 5.68 -10.60 15.47
N ASN A 55 4.68 -9.92 14.90
CA ASN A 55 4.45 -9.89 13.45
C ASN A 55 5.61 -9.21 12.72
N TYR A 56 6.14 -8.11 13.27
CA TYR A 56 7.32 -7.43 12.72
C TYR A 56 8.54 -8.36 12.67
N LYS A 57 8.85 -9.09 13.75
CA LYS A 57 9.92 -10.09 13.76
C LYS A 57 9.67 -11.24 12.78
N ARG A 58 8.41 -11.67 12.62
CA ARG A 58 8.03 -12.70 11.63
C ARG A 58 8.31 -12.23 10.20
N LEU A 59 7.95 -11.00 9.89
CA LEU A 59 8.24 -10.36 8.60
C LEU A 59 9.74 -10.19 8.36
N GLN A 60 10.51 -9.77 9.36
CA GLN A 60 11.98 -9.71 9.26
C GLN A 60 12.59 -11.09 8.98
N ARG A 61 12.13 -12.15 9.66
CA ARG A 61 12.58 -13.52 9.40
C ARG A 61 12.21 -13.99 8.00
N PHE A 62 11.00 -13.69 7.52
CA PHE A 62 10.57 -14.03 6.17
C PHE A 62 11.43 -13.34 5.11
N MET A 63 11.63 -12.02 5.25
CA MET A 63 12.43 -11.23 4.32
C MET A 63 13.90 -11.66 4.28
N ARG A 64 14.43 -12.29 5.35
CA ARG A 64 15.79 -12.85 5.35
C ARG A 64 16.00 -13.92 4.28
N PHE A 65 14.95 -14.60 3.83
CA PHE A 65 15.02 -15.62 2.77
C PHE A 65 14.96 -15.04 1.36
N PHE A 66 14.52 -13.79 1.21
CA PHE A 66 14.56 -13.09 -0.06
C PHE A 66 15.89 -12.35 -0.14
N LEU A 67 16.87 -12.95 -0.83
CA LEU A 67 18.05 -12.22 -1.28
C LEU A 67 17.56 -11.06 -2.14
N PHE A 68 17.58 -9.84 -1.59
CA PHE A 68 17.54 -8.66 -2.43
C PHE A 68 18.80 -8.75 -3.30
N LEU A 69 18.63 -9.06 -4.57
CA LEU A 69 19.71 -9.07 -5.55
C LEU A 69 20.40 -7.72 -5.46
N ARG A 70 21.49 -7.66 -4.69
CA ARG A 70 22.39 -6.54 -4.63
C ARG A 70 23.13 -6.56 -5.97
N ARG A 71 22.47 -6.11 -7.04
CA ARG A 71 23.17 -5.62 -8.22
C ARG A 71 23.99 -4.46 -7.71
N ARG A 72 25.25 -4.78 -7.43
CA ARG A 72 26.31 -3.86 -7.07
C ARG A 72 26.47 -2.93 -8.27
N TRP A 73 25.75 -1.80 -8.27
CA TRP A 73 26.10 -0.67 -9.12
C TRP A 73 27.51 -0.26 -8.73
N ARG A 74 28.48 -0.68 -9.53
CA ARG A 74 29.75 0.00 -9.64
C ARG A 74 29.54 1.02 -10.74
N ALA A 75 29.52 2.29 -10.35
CA ALA A 75 29.82 3.40 -11.25
C ALA A 75 31.27 3.26 -11.72
#